data_AF-A0A9P5SV24-F1
#
_entry.id   AF-A0A9P5SV24-F1
#
_cell.length_a   1.000
_cell.length_b   1.000
_cell.length_c   1.000
_cell.angle_alpha   90.00
_cell.angle_beta   90.00
_cell.angle_gamma   90.00
#
_symmetry.space_group_name_H-M   'P 1'
#
loop_
_entity.id
_entity.type
_entity.pdbx_description
1 polymer ?
#
loop_
_entity_poly.entity_id
_entity_poly.type
_entity_poly.pdbx_seq_one_letter_code
_entity_poly.pdbx_strand_id
1 'polypeptide(L)'
;MGMDEDVVSLETLEAIAVLKASLEANPNQYEPHTQLIVLLKEAAMLEELRLAREAMSAAFPLSEELWIEWIEDESNMAISEDEKKHVLDLYKRATSDYL
;
A
#
# COMPACT_ATOMS: atom_id res chain seq x y z
N MET A 1 13.97 -6.60 -29.45
CA MET A 1 14.10 -7.81 -28.62
C MET A 1 14.93 -7.40 -27.41
N GLY A 2 14.41 -7.28 -26.19
CA GLY A 2 13.03 -7.45 -25.71
C GLY A 2 12.34 -6.11 -25.45
N MET A 3 11.02 -6.11 -25.62
CA MET A 3 10.14 -5.19 -24.91
C MET A 3 10.06 -5.77 -23.50
N ASP A 4 10.97 -5.37 -22.63
CA ASP A 4 10.74 -5.45 -21.18
C ASP A 4 9.89 -4.21 -20.82
N GLU A 5 8.66 -4.15 -21.36
CA GLU A 5 7.61 -3.35 -20.74
C GLU A 5 7.26 -4.09 -19.45
N ASP A 6 7.16 -3.36 -18.35
CA ASP A 6 6.72 -3.76 -17.01
C ASP A 6 5.35 -4.45 -17.01
N VAL A 7 5.24 -5.63 -17.65
CA VAL A 7 4.05 -6.45 -17.63
C VAL A 7 4.07 -7.18 -16.29
N VAL A 8 3.29 -6.65 -15.35
CA VAL A 8 2.94 -7.35 -14.12
C VAL A 8 2.50 -8.77 -14.49
N SER A 9 3.26 -9.77 -14.04
CA SER A 9 2.99 -11.17 -14.35
C SER A 9 1.56 -11.54 -13.98
N LEU A 10 0.89 -12.34 -14.82
CA LEU A 10 -0.49 -12.79 -14.55
C LEU A 10 -0.60 -13.45 -13.17
N GLU A 11 0.43 -14.22 -12.79
CA GLU A 11 0.56 -14.86 -11.48
C GLU A 11 0.51 -13.84 -10.31
N THR A 12 1.12 -12.65 -10.47
CA THR A 12 1.09 -11.58 -9.46
C THR A 12 -0.31 -11.00 -9.32
N LEU A 13 -1.02 -10.77 -10.43
CA LEU A 13 -2.40 -10.29 -10.43
C LEU A 13 -3.36 -11.31 -9.80
N GLU A 14 -3.17 -12.60 -10.10
CA GLU A 14 -3.94 -13.68 -9.48
C GLU A 14 -3.67 -13.75 -7.97
N ALA A 15 -2.41 -13.64 -7.54
CA ALA A 15 -2.06 -13.62 -6.11
C ALA A 15 -2.70 -12.42 -5.38
N ILE A 16 -2.66 -11.23 -5.97
CA ILE A 16 -3.33 -10.02 -5.45
C ILE A 16 -4.83 -10.29 -5.27
N ALA A 17 -5.51 -10.83 -6.29
CA ALA A 17 -6.94 -11.12 -6.23
C ALA A 17 -7.29 -12.14 -5.13
N VAL A 18 -6.48 -13.18 -4.98
CA VAL A 18 -6.65 -14.20 -3.92
C VAL A 18 -6.47 -13.59 -2.53
N LEU A 19 -5.45 -12.75 -2.33
CA LEU A 19 -5.21 -12.06 -1.06
C LEU A 19 -6.36 -11.11 -0.72
N LYS A 20 -6.85 -10.34 -1.70
CA LYS A 20 -8.01 -9.45 -1.51
C LYS A 20 -9.27 -10.23 -1.11
N ALA A 21 -9.58 -11.34 -1.78
CA ALA A 21 -10.72 -12.18 -1.42
C ALA A 21 -10.56 -12.80 -0.02
N SER A 22 -9.34 -13.18 0.36
CA SER A 22 -9.03 -13.68 1.72
C SER A 22 -9.23 -12.60 2.78
N LEU A 23 -8.84 -11.37 2.49
CA LEU A 23 -9.05 -10.20 3.36
C LEU A 23 -10.52 -9.78 3.44
N GLU A 24 -11.30 -9.92 2.36
CA GLU A 24 -12.75 -9.71 2.40
C GLU A 24 -13.44 -10.74 3.29
N ALA A 25 -13.01 -12.00 3.23
CA ALA A 25 -13.52 -13.05 4.11
C ALA A 25 -13.07 -12.86 5.57
N ASN A 26 -11.84 -12.39 5.77
CA ASN A 26 -11.19 -12.25 7.07
C ASN A 26 -10.25 -11.03 7.08
N PRO A 27 -10.76 -9.82 7.39
CA PRO A 27 -10.00 -8.58 7.33
C PRO A 27 -8.98 -8.41 8.46
N ASN A 28 -9.11 -9.21 9.53
CA ASN A 28 -8.24 -9.20 10.70
C ASN A 28 -7.01 -10.10 10.53
N GLN A 29 -6.46 -10.19 9.32
CA GLN A 29 -5.24 -10.95 9.06
C GLN A 29 -4.10 -10.02 8.66
N TYR A 30 -3.06 -9.94 9.50
CA TYR A 30 -1.91 -9.07 9.27
C TYR A 30 -1.06 -9.52 8.06
N GLU A 31 -0.78 -10.82 7.97
CA GLU A 31 0.11 -11.40 6.94
C GLU A 31 -0.39 -11.22 5.49
N PRO A 32 -1.69 -11.37 5.20
CA PRO A 32 -2.23 -11.09 3.86
C PRO A 32 -2.21 -9.60 3.51
N HIS A 33 -2.40 -8.68 4.48
CA HIS A 33 -2.27 -7.24 4.24
C HIS A 33 -0.84 -6.87 3.84
N THR A 34 0.16 -7.37 4.56
CA THR A 34 1.57 -7.07 4.23
C THR A 34 1.99 -7.66 2.89
N GLN A 35 1.60 -8.91 2.58
CA GLN A 35 1.87 -9.51 1.27
C GLN A 35 1.18 -8.76 0.13
N LEU A 36 -0.07 -8.33 0.33
CA LEU A 36 -0.81 -7.56 -0.66
C LEU A 36 -0.09 -6.23 -0.97
N ILE A 37 0.36 -5.51 0.06
CA ILE A 37 1.10 -4.25 -0.09
C ILE A 37 2.41 -4.47 -0.89
N VAL A 38 3.17 -5.53 -0.59
CA VAL A 38 4.41 -5.84 -1.32
C VAL A 38 4.13 -6.14 -2.79
N LEU A 39 3.15 -7.00 -3.08
CA LEU A 39 2.81 -7.36 -4.47
C LEU A 39 2.30 -6.15 -5.26
N LEU A 40 1.48 -5.30 -4.65
CA LEU A 40 0.96 -4.08 -5.27
C LEU A 40 2.08 -3.07 -5.56
N LYS A 41 3.08 -3.00 -4.67
CA LYS A 41 4.27 -2.17 -4.86
C LYS A 41 5.14 -2.68 -6.00
N GLU A 42 5.40 -3.98 -6.07
CA GLU A 42 6.14 -4.61 -7.19
C GLU A 42 5.40 -4.45 -8.52
N ALA A 43 4.06 -4.50 -8.48
CA ALA A 43 3.21 -4.29 -9.65
C ALA A 43 3.04 -2.80 -10.04
N ALA A 44 3.66 -1.87 -9.30
CA ALA A 44 3.47 -0.43 -9.44
C ALA A 44 1.97 0.00 -9.47
N MET A 45 1.11 -0.75 -8.78
CA MET A 45 -0.33 -0.52 -8.71
C MET A 45 -0.64 0.46 -7.57
N LEU A 46 -0.25 1.71 -7.78
CA LEU A 46 -0.23 2.76 -6.76
C LEU A 46 -1.61 3.02 -6.11
N GLU A 47 -2.67 3.02 -6.92
CA GLU A 47 -4.03 3.26 -6.42
C GLU A 47 -4.50 2.13 -5.49
N GLU A 48 -4.24 0.88 -5.89
CA GLU A 48 -4.55 -0.29 -5.06
C GLU A 48 -3.66 -0.37 -3.83
N LEU A 49 -2.38 0.00 -3.94
CA LEU A 49 -1.42 0.05 -2.84
C LEU A 49 -1.90 1.00 -1.74
N ARG A 50 -2.41 2.18 -2.11
CA ARG A 50 -3.03 3.14 -1.18
C ARG A 50 -4.23 2.52 -0.47
N LEU A 51 -5.13 1.89 -1.21
CA LEU A 51 -6.33 1.25 -0.63
C LEU A 51 -5.95 0.11 0.34
N ALA A 52 -4.95 -0.70 -0.01
CA ALA A 52 -4.46 -1.78 0.85
C ALA A 52 -3.85 -1.23 2.16
N ARG A 53 -3.05 -0.17 2.07
CA ARG A 53 -2.47 0.51 3.25
C ARG A 53 -3.53 1.19 4.11
N GLU A 54 -4.55 1.82 3.52
CA GLU A 54 -5.69 2.37 4.26
C GLU A 54 -6.51 1.26 4.94
N ALA A 55 -6.77 0.15 4.27
CA ALA A 55 -7.47 -0.99 4.85
C ALA A 55 -6.69 -1.58 6.03
N MET A 56 -5.36 -1.70 5.90
CA MET A 56 -4.49 -2.15 6.98
C MET A 56 -4.51 -1.18 8.16
N SER A 57 -4.43 0.13 7.91
CA SER A 57 -4.53 1.18 8.94
C SER A 57 -5.89 1.23 9.64
N ALA A 58 -6.97 0.88 8.94
CA ALA A 58 -8.31 0.85 9.51
C ALA A 58 -8.55 -0.43 10.33
N ALA A 59 -7.93 -1.55 9.94
CA ALA A 59 -8.06 -2.82 10.64
C ALA A 59 -7.11 -2.94 11.83
N PHE A 60 -5.90 -2.37 11.73
CA PHE A 60 -4.84 -2.48 12.72
C PHE A 60 -4.17 -1.13 12.97
N PRO A 61 -3.80 -0.82 14.23
CA PRO A 61 -2.90 0.28 14.50
C PRO A 61 -1.54 -0.03 13.84
N LEU A 62 -1.15 0.80 12.87
CA LEU A 62 0.13 0.64 12.19
C LEU A 62 1.26 1.06 13.12
N SER A 63 2.34 0.27 13.11
CA SER A 63 3.60 0.66 13.76
C SER A 63 4.18 1.91 13.09
N GLU A 64 4.97 2.67 13.84
CA GLU A 64 5.68 3.86 13.32
C GLU A 64 6.49 3.53 12.05
N GLU A 65 7.15 2.37 12.01
CA GLU A 65 7.91 1.89 10.85
C GLU A 65 7.05 1.76 9.59
N LEU A 66 5.81 1.26 9.71
CA LEU A 66 4.90 1.09 8.58
C LEU A 66 4.37 2.44 8.08
N TRP A 67 4.09 3.37 8.99
CA TRP A 67 3.73 4.73 8.64
C TRP A 67 4.88 5.43 7.90
N ILE A 68 6.11 5.31 8.39
CA ILE A 68 7.30 5.89 7.75
C ILE A 68 7.46 5.30 6.34
N GLU A 69 7.40 3.97 6.20
CA GLU A 69 7.56 3.33 4.89
C GLU A 69 6.51 3.81 3.88
N TRP A 70 5.25 3.93 4.30
CA TRP A 70 4.18 4.46 3.43
C TRP A 70 4.45 5.91 3.02
N ILE A 71 4.79 6.77 3.99
CA ILE A 71 5.05 8.19 3.74
C ILE A 71 6.25 8.36 2.81
N GLU A 72 7.33 7.58 2.97
CA GLU A 72 8.50 7.61 2.10
C GLU A 72 8.18 7.16 0.68
N ASP A 73 7.36 6.11 0.54
CA ASP A 73 6.92 5.58 -0.75
C ASP A 73 6.09 6.63 -1.51
N GLU A 74 5.10 7.23 -0.85
CA GLU A 74 4.31 8.32 -1.40
C GLU A 74 5.16 9.56 -1.67
N SER A 75 6.12 9.89 -0.81
CA SER A 75 7.00 11.04 -1.01
C SER A 75 7.95 10.86 -2.20
N ASN A 76 8.41 9.64 -2.47
CA ASN A 76 9.25 9.35 -3.64
C ASN A 76 8.44 9.46 -4.94
N MET A 77 7.15 9.14 -4.89
CA MET A 77 6.25 9.22 -6.02
C MET A 77 5.61 10.60 -6.20
N ALA A 78 5.54 11.41 -5.14
CA ALA A 78 4.91 12.72 -5.13
C ALA A 78 5.71 13.76 -5.93
N ILE A 79 5.36 13.90 -7.21
CA ILE A 79 5.94 14.89 -8.11
C ILE A 79 5.14 16.19 -8.03
N SER A 80 3.81 16.08 -7.89
CA SER A 80 2.87 17.22 -7.87
C SER A 80 2.72 17.83 -6.47
N GLU A 81 2.37 19.12 -6.40
CA GLU A 81 2.10 19.79 -5.12
C GLU A 81 0.94 19.16 -4.34
N ASP A 82 -0.06 18.61 -5.04
CA ASP A 82 -1.21 17.95 -4.42
C ASP A 82 -0.81 16.63 -3.75
N GLU A 83 0.05 15.85 -4.40
CA GLU A 83 0.62 14.60 -3.83
C GLU A 83 1.49 14.91 -2.62
N LYS A 84 2.29 15.97 -2.65
CA LYS A 84 3.07 16.44 -1.49
C LYS A 84 2.18 16.85 -0.33
N LYS A 85 1.03 17.47 -0.60
CA LYS A 85 0.02 17.76 0.45
C LYS A 85 -0.57 16.49 1.02
N HIS A 86 -0.81 15.47 0.20
CA HIS A 86 -1.31 14.18 0.66
C HIS A 86 -0.31 13.48 1.60
N VAL A 87 0.98 13.49 1.25
CA VAL A 87 2.07 12.99 2.12
C VAL A 87 2.09 13.72 3.47
N LEU A 88 1.91 15.05 3.48
CA LEU A 88 1.83 15.83 4.71
C LEU A 88 0.59 15.49 5.55
N ASP A 89 -0.53 15.14 4.93
CA ASP A 89 -1.73 14.68 5.64
C ASP A 89 -1.52 13.30 6.28
N LEU A 90 -0.88 12.38 5.56
CA LEU A 90 -0.46 11.07 6.11
C LEU A 90 0.45 11.24 7.33
N TYR A 91 1.40 12.17 7.28
CA TYR A 91 2.27 12.48 8.43
C TYR A 91 1.48 12.98 9.65
N LYS A 92 0.44 13.79 9.44
CA LYS A 92 -0.45 14.27 10.52
C LYS A 92 -1.32 13.15 11.09
N ARG A 93 -1.80 12.23 10.25
CA ARG A 93 -2.56 11.05 10.69
C ARG A 93 -1.67 10.13 11.54
N ALA A 94 -0.48 9.79 11.04
CA ALA A 94 0.50 8.99 11.76
C ALA A 94 0.85 9.57 13.14
N THR A 95 1.02 10.89 13.24
CA THR A 95 1.33 11.56 14.52
C THR A 95 0.12 11.73 15.44
N SER A 96 -1.12 11.72 14.93
CA SER A 96 -2.33 11.74 15.75
C SER A 96 -2.70 10.35 16.30
N ASP A 97 -2.32 9.28 15.61
CA ASP A 97 -2.58 7.90 16.05
C ASP A 97 -1.87 7.55 17.37
N TYR A 98 -0.84 8.33 17.74
CA TYR A 98 -0.01 8.12 18.94
C TYR A 98 -0.44 8.96 20.17
N LEU A 99 -1.53 9.75 20.08
CA LEU A 99 -1.95 10.72 21.11
C LEU A 99 -3.20 10.32 21.90
#